data_AF-A0AAD7T8T0-F1
#
_entry.id   AF-A0AAD7T8T0-F1
#
_cell.length_a   1.000
_cell.length_b   1.000
_cell.length_c   1.000
_cell.angle_alpha   90.00
_cell.angle_beta   90.00
_cell.angle_gamma   90.00
#
_symmetry.space_group_name_H-M   'P 1'
#
loop_
_entity.id
_entity.type
_entity.pdbx_description
1 polymer ?
#
loop_
_entity_poly.entity_id
_entity_poly.type
_entity_poly.pdbx_seq_one_letter_code
_entity_poly.pdbx_strand_id
1 'polypeptide(L)'
;MRSLSTQTFYRKKQSVVVPAHPVISDDEGSEVEDNDVADPDFIPPTHNLDTPGQSDMGPSAKRKCVRPAVEVLEDEDEDNNYNDDEDQPASQAKRPTKQRKPAAIPTTWYFSPKVIEHITYQTNLYATQMDVNTTFTATEDEVMTFVAILIYMGISELPSIDDYWAMDTRVPQVANLMSSKRFKLMKRLVHFNDNTQIPGTIDRFFKIQPLFSFLNTAFKSEPQTPKQSVNEVMVAYEGKTAGNLRQYIKNKPDKWGFKLFARASVDGFIHDMVLYQGKTMLEAHGVPLTPEQNAMGATS
;
A
#
# COMPACT_ATOMS: atom_id res chain seq x y z
N MET A 1 -4.55 -38.09 -1.54
CA MET A 1 -4.53 -37.40 -0.22
C MET A 1 -3.16 -37.64 0.41
N ARG A 2 -2.27 -36.65 0.36
CA ARG A 2 -0.98 -36.67 1.07
C ARG A 2 -0.87 -35.35 1.82
N SER A 3 -0.83 -35.43 3.15
CA SER A 3 -0.62 -34.32 4.07
C SER A 3 0.79 -33.78 3.88
N LEU A 4 0.92 -32.49 3.52
CA LEU A 4 2.20 -31.79 3.49
C LEU A 4 2.44 -31.18 4.87
N SER A 5 3.40 -31.75 5.60
CA SER A 5 3.88 -31.25 6.89
C SER A 5 4.83 -30.06 6.69
N THR A 6 4.73 -29.08 7.58
CA THR A 6 5.53 -27.84 7.67
C THR A 6 7.04 -28.06 7.74
N GLN A 7 7.47 -29.28 8.04
CA GLN A 7 8.88 -29.68 8.07
C GLN A 7 9.52 -29.80 6.66
N THR A 8 8.70 -29.90 5.60
CA THR A 8 9.16 -30.04 4.21
C THR A 8 9.57 -28.70 3.57
N PHE A 9 9.13 -27.56 4.15
CA PHE A 9 9.36 -26.23 3.57
C PHE A 9 10.74 -25.64 3.92
N TYR A 10 11.42 -26.13 4.96
CA TYR A 10 12.63 -25.50 5.51
C TYR A 10 13.91 -26.34 5.44
N ARG A 11 14.12 -27.15 4.39
CA ARG A 11 15.45 -27.77 4.21
C ARG A 11 15.94 -27.84 2.77
N LYS A 12 17.21 -27.42 2.65
CA LYS A 12 18.20 -27.58 1.57
C LYS A 12 18.25 -26.43 0.55
N LYS A 13 19.21 -25.52 0.78
CA LYS A 13 19.74 -24.59 -0.23
C LYS A 13 20.26 -25.43 -1.40
N GLN A 14 19.67 -25.27 -2.58
CA GLN A 14 20.21 -25.74 -3.84
C GLN A 14 20.74 -24.50 -4.56
N SER A 15 22.05 -24.43 -4.75
CA SER A 15 22.71 -23.37 -5.52
C SER A 15 22.30 -23.50 -6.98
N VAL A 16 21.49 -22.58 -7.48
CA VAL A 16 21.18 -22.46 -8.91
C VAL A 16 22.22 -21.52 -9.52
N VAL A 17 23.02 -22.04 -10.44
CA VAL A 17 23.97 -21.27 -11.25
C VAL A 17 23.20 -20.60 -12.39
N VAL A 18 23.26 -19.26 -12.47
CA VAL A 18 22.66 -18.48 -13.56
C VAL A 18 23.74 -18.15 -14.59
N PRO A 19 23.53 -18.37 -15.90
CA PRO A 19 24.50 -18.02 -16.94
C PRO A 19 24.75 -16.51 -17.01
N ALA A 20 26.01 -16.11 -17.16
CA ALA A 20 26.38 -14.73 -17.46
C ALA A 20 25.98 -14.39 -18.91
N HIS A 21 25.15 -13.36 -19.06
CA HIS A 21 24.73 -12.70 -20.31
C HIS A 21 23.49 -13.27 -21.05
N PRO A 22 22.27 -12.81 -20.71
CA PRO A 22 21.19 -12.72 -21.67
C PRO A 22 21.33 -11.45 -22.53
N VAL A 23 21.15 -11.63 -23.84
CA VAL A 23 21.24 -10.64 -24.91
C VAL A 23 20.22 -9.51 -24.69
N ILE A 24 20.68 -8.27 -24.89
CA ILE A 24 19.88 -7.04 -24.92
C ILE A 24 18.94 -7.13 -26.13
N SER A 25 17.63 -7.20 -25.91
CA SER A 25 16.65 -6.81 -26.93
C SER A 25 16.05 -5.47 -26.54
N ASP A 26 16.28 -4.48 -27.38
CA ASP A 26 15.55 -3.22 -27.38
C ASP A 26 14.12 -3.54 -27.83
N ASP A 27 13.18 -3.62 -26.88
CA ASP A 27 11.75 -3.59 -27.19
C ASP A 27 11.21 -2.27 -26.64
N GLU A 28 10.79 -1.41 -27.57
CA GLU A 28 10.12 -0.15 -27.31
C GLU A 28 8.89 -0.44 -26.45
N GLY A 29 8.89 0.08 -25.22
CA GLY A 29 7.81 -0.12 -24.27
C GLY A 29 6.49 0.33 -24.88
N SER A 30 5.62 -0.63 -25.18
CA SER A 30 4.24 -0.36 -25.53
C SER A 30 3.60 0.42 -24.39
N GLU A 31 3.15 1.64 -24.69
CA GLU A 31 2.23 2.38 -23.85
C GLU A 31 1.02 1.49 -23.60
N VAL A 32 0.96 0.88 -22.42
CA VAL A 32 -0.28 0.31 -21.91
C VAL A 32 -1.19 1.51 -21.66
N GLU A 33 -2.02 1.81 -22.65
CA GLU A 33 -3.26 2.53 -22.41
C GLU A 33 -4.08 1.68 -21.42
N ASP A 34 -3.91 1.99 -20.13
CA ASP A 34 -4.96 1.74 -19.16
C ASP A 34 -6.21 2.40 -19.73
N ASN A 35 -7.08 1.57 -20.33
CA ASN A 35 -8.48 1.93 -20.54
C ASN A 35 -9.10 2.06 -19.15
N ASP A 36 -8.78 3.17 -18.48
CA ASP A 36 -9.52 3.73 -17.36
C ASP A 36 -10.91 4.02 -17.92
N VAL A 37 -11.81 3.03 -17.81
CA VAL A 37 -13.23 3.27 -17.97
C VAL A 37 -13.58 4.32 -16.92
N ALA A 38 -13.87 5.53 -17.38
CA ALA A 38 -14.33 6.61 -16.53
C ALA A 38 -15.49 6.08 -15.68
N ASP A 39 -15.36 6.18 -14.35
CA ASP A 39 -16.46 5.91 -13.44
C ASP A 39 -17.60 6.89 -13.79
N PRO A 40 -18.73 6.41 -14.33
CA PRO A 40 -19.83 7.27 -14.77
C PRO A 40 -20.44 8.07 -13.60
N ASP A 41 -20.20 7.65 -12.36
CA ASP A 41 -20.66 8.31 -11.14
C ASP A 41 -19.59 9.23 -10.53
N PHE A 42 -18.45 9.44 -11.19
CA PHE A 42 -17.50 10.46 -10.78
C PHE A 42 -18.09 11.85 -11.08
N ILE A 43 -18.82 12.37 -10.10
CA ILE A 43 -19.27 13.77 -10.08
C ILE A 43 -18.22 14.56 -9.31
N PRO A 44 -17.36 15.36 -9.98
CA PRO A 44 -16.48 16.27 -9.28
C PRO A 44 -17.34 17.26 -8.46
N PRO A 45 -17.03 17.51 -7.18
CA PRO A 45 -17.73 18.53 -6.39
C PRO A 45 -17.70 19.89 -7.11
N THR A 46 -18.79 20.67 -7.02
CA THR A 46 -18.98 21.95 -7.73
C THR A 46 -18.03 23.08 -7.32
N HIS A 47 -17.01 22.81 -6.51
CA HIS A 47 -15.96 23.77 -6.14
C HIS A 47 -14.71 23.70 -7.06
N ASN A 48 -14.81 23.09 -8.24
CA ASN A 48 -13.70 22.97 -9.20
C ASN A 48 -13.67 24.13 -10.22
N LEU A 49 -13.61 25.37 -9.73
CA LEU A 49 -13.29 26.52 -10.56
C LEU A 49 -12.07 27.22 -9.96
N ASP A 50 -10.87 26.87 -10.44
CA ASP A 50 -9.68 27.71 -10.38
C ASP A 50 -8.82 27.41 -11.63
N THR A 51 -8.42 28.48 -12.32
CA THR A 51 -7.91 28.56 -13.71
C THR A 51 -6.48 28.00 -13.87
N PRO A 52 -6.08 27.45 -15.06
CA PRO A 52 -4.74 26.87 -15.24
C PRO A 52 -3.63 27.94 -15.28
N GLY A 53 -2.64 27.80 -14.39
CA GLY A 53 -1.36 28.51 -14.47
C GLY A 53 -0.43 27.87 -15.52
N GLN A 54 0.27 28.72 -16.27
CA GLN A 54 1.21 28.40 -17.36
C GLN A 54 2.22 27.28 -17.03
N SER A 55 2.23 26.22 -17.83
CA SER A 55 3.26 25.19 -17.84
C SER A 55 4.40 25.58 -18.78
N ASP A 56 5.57 25.84 -18.21
CA ASP A 56 6.83 26.04 -18.96
C ASP A 56 7.49 24.67 -19.18
N MET A 57 7.61 24.25 -20.44
CA MET A 57 8.13 22.94 -20.86
C MET A 57 9.63 23.02 -21.15
N GLY A 58 10.43 22.14 -20.53
CA GLY A 58 11.85 21.94 -20.85
C GLY A 58 12.22 20.44 -20.85
N PRO A 59 13.18 19.99 -21.69
CA PRO A 59 13.32 18.59 -22.08
C PRO A 59 13.90 17.68 -21.00
N SER A 60 13.39 16.44 -21.01
CA SER A 60 13.68 15.33 -20.08
C SER A 60 15.08 14.76 -20.29
N ALA A 61 15.92 14.80 -19.25
CA ALA A 61 17.22 14.13 -19.23
C ALA A 61 17.09 12.73 -18.57
N LYS A 62 17.31 11.68 -19.35
CA LYS A 62 17.33 10.27 -18.94
C LYS A 62 18.43 10.05 -17.87
N ARG A 63 18.12 9.39 -16.74
CA ARG A 63 19.12 8.98 -15.75
C ARG A 63 19.24 7.45 -15.67
N LYS A 64 20.48 7.00 -15.80
CA LYS A 64 20.99 5.63 -15.65
C LYS A 64 21.00 5.25 -14.16
N CYS A 65 20.50 4.06 -13.81
CA CYS A 65 20.65 3.48 -12.47
C CYS A 65 22.03 2.81 -12.36
N VAL A 66 22.82 3.19 -11.36
CA VAL A 66 24.09 2.54 -11.00
C VAL A 66 23.90 1.94 -9.61
N ARG A 67 24.09 0.62 -9.47
CA ARG A 67 24.06 -0.08 -8.19
C ARG A 67 25.48 -0.10 -7.58
N PRO A 68 25.64 0.04 -6.25
CA PRO A 68 26.93 -0.14 -5.60
C PRO A 68 27.29 -1.63 -5.50
N ALA A 69 28.58 -1.94 -5.71
CA ALA A 69 29.16 -3.27 -5.56
C ALA A 69 29.28 -3.65 -4.07
N VAL A 70 28.97 -4.90 -3.73
CA VAL A 70 29.15 -5.48 -2.39
C VAL A 70 30.33 -6.44 -2.46
N GLU A 71 31.41 -6.11 -1.77
CA GLU A 71 32.53 -7.03 -1.52
C GLU A 71 32.11 -8.04 -0.45
N VAL A 72 32.31 -9.33 -0.75
CA VAL A 72 32.12 -10.44 0.18
C VAL A 72 33.47 -10.72 0.82
N LEU A 73 33.58 -10.53 2.13
CA LEU A 73 34.69 -11.06 2.91
C LEU A 73 34.28 -12.44 3.45
N GLU A 74 35.06 -13.45 3.10
CA GLU A 74 34.95 -14.82 3.60
C GLU A 74 35.66 -14.90 4.95
N ASP A 75 34.98 -15.41 5.98
CA ASP A 75 35.59 -15.68 7.28
C ASP A 75 36.24 -17.09 7.23
N GLU A 76 37.56 -17.16 7.43
CA GLU A 76 38.30 -18.40 7.64
C GLU A 76 38.22 -18.82 9.12
N ASP A 77 37.78 -20.05 9.37
CA ASP A 77 37.79 -20.69 10.69
C ASP A 77 39.21 -21.17 11.05
N GLU A 78 39.84 -20.60 12.08
CA GLU A 78 41.00 -21.22 12.75
C GLU A 78 40.71 -21.45 14.23
N ASP A 79 40.58 -22.74 14.57
CA ASP A 79 40.68 -23.30 15.91
C ASP A 79 42.06 -22.99 16.53
N ASN A 80 42.11 -22.41 17.73
CA ASN A 80 43.22 -22.67 18.64
C ASN A 80 42.82 -22.59 20.12
N ASN A 81 43.11 -23.71 20.78
CA ASN A 81 42.92 -24.04 22.19
C ASN A 81 44.13 -23.59 23.01
N TYR A 82 43.95 -22.74 24.03
CA TYR A 82 44.86 -22.64 25.19
C TYR A 82 44.07 -22.13 26.42
N ASN A 83 44.21 -22.86 27.53
CA ASN A 83 43.66 -22.52 28.85
C ASN A 83 44.63 -21.71 29.71
N ASP A 84 44.04 -21.03 30.70
CA ASP A 84 44.54 -20.55 31.99
C ASP A 84 45.46 -19.30 32.03
N ASP A 85 44.92 -18.18 32.54
CA ASP A 85 45.15 -17.76 33.94
C ASP A 85 44.33 -16.50 34.32
N GLU A 86 43.98 -16.41 35.61
CA GLU A 86 43.12 -15.42 36.27
C GLU A 86 43.59 -13.95 36.16
N ASP A 87 42.63 -13.04 35.92
CA ASP A 87 42.53 -11.76 36.64
C ASP A 87 41.15 -11.10 36.39
N GLN A 88 40.39 -10.81 37.46
CA GLN A 88 39.15 -10.00 37.45
C GLN A 88 39.51 -8.53 37.77
N PRO A 89 38.78 -7.48 37.31
CA PRO A 89 37.34 -7.35 37.60
C PRO A 89 36.48 -6.50 36.62
N ALA A 90 35.16 -6.77 36.57
CA ALA A 90 34.07 -5.77 36.58
C ALA A 90 32.73 -6.46 36.30
N SER A 91 31.74 -6.23 37.17
CA SER A 91 30.40 -6.81 37.04
C SER A 91 29.65 -6.21 35.84
N GLN A 92 29.67 -6.90 34.70
CA GLN A 92 28.77 -6.61 33.60
C GLN A 92 27.37 -7.10 33.94
N ALA A 93 26.42 -6.17 33.99
CA ALA A 93 25.00 -6.46 34.14
C ALA A 93 24.57 -7.47 33.06
N LYS A 94 24.09 -8.65 33.49
CA LYS A 94 23.48 -9.64 32.60
C LYS A 94 22.30 -8.98 31.89
N ARG A 95 22.46 -8.65 30.60
CA ARG A 95 21.32 -8.34 29.73
C ARG A 95 20.39 -9.55 29.74
N PRO A 96 19.11 -9.42 30.14
CA PRO A 96 18.19 -10.52 29.99
C PRO A 96 17.98 -10.76 28.51
N THR A 97 18.57 -11.83 27.98
CA THR A 97 18.29 -12.42 26.67
C THR A 97 16.91 -13.08 26.70
N LYS A 98 15.86 -12.30 26.95
CA LYS A 98 14.54 -12.64 26.46
C LYS A 98 14.49 -12.15 25.03
N GLN A 99 14.91 -13.02 24.10
CA GLN A 99 14.40 -12.94 22.74
C GLN A 99 12.88 -13.09 22.85
N ARG A 100 12.17 -11.97 22.90
CA ARG A 100 10.74 -11.97 22.60
C ARG A 100 10.67 -12.41 21.14
N LYS A 101 10.21 -13.63 20.91
CA LYS A 101 9.66 -14.02 19.62
C LYS A 101 8.74 -12.86 19.20
N PRO A 102 8.88 -12.27 17.99
CA PRO A 102 7.89 -11.32 17.54
C PRO A 102 6.55 -12.04 17.69
N ALA A 103 5.66 -11.49 18.51
CA ALA A 103 4.28 -11.95 18.46
C ALA A 103 3.91 -11.76 16.99
N ALA A 104 3.63 -12.85 16.29
CA ALA A 104 3.11 -12.76 14.94
C ALA A 104 1.82 -11.95 15.09
N ILE A 105 1.87 -10.66 14.77
CA ILE A 105 0.68 -9.84 14.62
C ILE A 105 0.07 -10.43 13.35
N PRO A 106 -0.94 -11.29 13.46
CA PRO A 106 -1.46 -11.90 12.26
C PRO A 106 -2.14 -10.75 11.52
N THR A 107 -1.77 -10.57 10.26
CA THR A 107 -2.32 -9.58 9.31
C THR A 107 -3.87 -9.59 9.30
N THR A 108 -4.47 -10.66 9.81
CA THR A 108 -5.90 -10.84 10.12
C THR A 108 -6.49 -9.80 11.08
N TRP A 109 -5.72 -9.09 11.91
CA TRP A 109 -6.28 -8.10 12.85
C TRP A 109 -6.85 -6.87 12.12
N TYR A 110 -6.12 -6.32 11.14
CA TYR A 110 -6.55 -5.11 10.42
C TYR A 110 -7.67 -5.39 9.42
N PHE A 111 -7.77 -6.63 8.93
CA PHE A 111 -8.87 -7.12 8.11
C PHE A 111 -9.77 -8.05 8.92
N SER A 112 -10.31 -7.52 10.03
CA SER A 112 -11.26 -8.25 10.88
C SER A 112 -12.49 -8.72 10.09
N PRO A 113 -13.24 -9.74 10.55
CA PRO A 113 -14.45 -10.21 9.89
C PRO A 113 -15.44 -9.08 9.56
N LYS A 114 -15.59 -8.12 10.46
CA LYS A 114 -16.46 -6.94 10.25
C LYS A 114 -16.01 -6.07 9.08
N VAL A 115 -14.70 -5.90 8.89
CA VAL A 115 -14.16 -5.13 7.76
C VAL A 115 -14.41 -5.88 6.46
N ILE A 116 -14.18 -7.20 6.45
CA ILE A 116 -14.44 -8.05 5.28
C ILE A 116 -15.92 -8.06 4.93
N GLU A 117 -16.81 -8.26 5.90
CA GLU A 117 -18.27 -8.19 5.73
C GLU A 117 -18.69 -6.85 5.10
N HIS A 118 -18.15 -5.74 5.60
CA HIS A 118 -18.42 -4.41 5.05
C HIS A 118 -17.96 -4.27 3.60
N ILE A 119 -16.71 -4.67 3.29
CA ILE A 119 -16.19 -4.63 1.91
C ILE A 119 -17.04 -5.50 0.98
N THR A 120 -17.40 -6.71 1.41
CA THR A 120 -18.23 -7.64 0.65
C THR A 120 -19.60 -7.05 0.35
N TYR A 121 -20.28 -6.51 1.36
CA TYR A 121 -21.58 -5.89 1.19
C TYR A 121 -21.52 -4.72 0.22
N GLN A 122 -20.58 -3.79 0.41
CA GLN A 122 -20.47 -2.59 -0.42
C GLN A 122 -20.04 -2.92 -1.86
N THR A 123 -19.18 -3.92 -2.05
CA THR A 123 -18.76 -4.39 -3.39
C THR A 123 -19.94 -5.01 -4.14
N ASN A 124 -20.77 -5.82 -3.49
CA ASN A 124 -21.98 -6.38 -4.08
C ASN A 124 -23.02 -5.30 -4.40
N LEU A 125 -23.23 -4.35 -3.47
CA LEU A 125 -24.12 -3.21 -3.68
C LEU A 125 -23.68 -2.38 -4.90
N TYR A 126 -22.41 -2.02 -4.98
CA TYR A 126 -21.87 -1.26 -6.10
C TYR A 126 -22.05 -1.99 -7.44
N ALA A 127 -21.86 -3.31 -7.48
CA ALA A 127 -22.12 -4.09 -8.69
C ALA A 127 -23.59 -3.95 -9.16
N THR A 128 -24.55 -3.94 -8.24
CA THR A 128 -25.98 -3.73 -8.56
C THR A 128 -26.32 -2.29 -8.95
N GLN A 129 -25.58 -1.32 -8.41
CA GLN A 129 -25.70 0.10 -8.79
C GLN A 129 -25.21 0.33 -10.21
N MET A 130 -24.14 -0.34 -10.61
CA MET A 130 -23.56 -0.26 -11.95
C MET A 130 -24.38 -0.99 -13.01
N ASP A 131 -24.92 -2.17 -12.67
CA ASP A 131 -25.81 -2.93 -13.54
C ASP A 131 -26.84 -3.69 -12.72
N VAL A 132 -28.11 -3.30 -12.84
CA VAL A 132 -29.24 -3.92 -12.13
C VAL A 132 -29.41 -5.39 -12.52
N ASN A 133 -28.97 -5.79 -13.72
CA ASN A 133 -29.03 -7.17 -14.20
C ASN A 133 -27.74 -7.95 -13.91
N THR A 134 -26.83 -7.38 -13.12
CA THR A 134 -25.58 -8.05 -12.79
C THR A 134 -25.82 -9.41 -12.15
N THR A 135 -25.03 -10.39 -12.57
CA THR A 135 -24.95 -11.70 -11.91
C THR A 135 -23.75 -11.77 -10.98
N PHE A 136 -23.02 -10.67 -10.82
CA PHE A 136 -21.90 -10.60 -9.92
C PHE A 136 -22.37 -10.71 -8.48
N THR A 137 -21.75 -11.63 -7.75
CA THR A 137 -21.79 -11.70 -6.30
C THR A 137 -20.40 -12.08 -5.82
N ALA A 138 -19.96 -11.51 -4.72
CA ALA A 138 -18.74 -11.86 -4.00
C ALA A 138 -19.10 -12.35 -2.60
N THR A 139 -18.39 -13.38 -2.15
CA THR A 139 -18.47 -13.86 -0.76
C THR A 139 -17.37 -13.21 0.09
N GLU A 140 -17.53 -13.27 1.42
CA GLU A 140 -16.48 -12.86 2.36
C GLU A 140 -15.17 -13.61 2.13
N ASP A 141 -15.23 -14.92 1.86
CA ASP A 141 -14.05 -15.74 1.54
C ASP A 141 -13.35 -15.26 0.26
N GLU A 142 -14.12 -14.91 -0.78
CA GLU A 142 -13.55 -14.36 -2.01
C GLU A 142 -12.90 -12.99 -1.79
N VAL A 143 -13.52 -12.11 -1.00
CA VAL A 143 -12.95 -10.81 -0.65
C VAL A 143 -11.70 -10.96 0.21
N MET A 144 -11.69 -11.86 1.19
CA MET A 144 -10.51 -12.16 1.98
C MET A 144 -9.37 -12.71 1.10
N THR A 145 -9.71 -13.58 0.14
CA THR A 145 -8.75 -14.10 -0.85
C THR A 145 -8.20 -12.99 -1.74
N PHE A 146 -9.05 -12.09 -2.21
CA PHE A 146 -8.65 -10.93 -3.00
C PHE A 146 -7.68 -10.02 -2.24
N VAL A 147 -7.98 -9.71 -0.97
CA VAL A 147 -7.08 -8.94 -0.09
C VAL A 147 -5.75 -9.67 0.13
N ALA A 148 -5.77 -10.99 0.36
CA ALA A 148 -4.56 -11.77 0.52
C ALA A 148 -3.67 -11.74 -0.73
N ILE A 149 -4.27 -11.81 -1.92
CA ILE A 149 -3.56 -11.66 -3.19
C ILE A 149 -2.94 -10.25 -3.30
N LEU A 150 -3.68 -9.18 -2.97
CA LEU A 150 -3.14 -7.81 -3.01
C LEU A 150 -1.93 -7.65 -2.07
N ILE A 151 -2.00 -8.19 -0.86
CA ILE A 151 -0.88 -8.17 0.09
C ILE A 151 0.33 -8.93 -0.49
N TYR A 152 0.10 -10.09 -1.09
CA TYR A 152 1.18 -10.86 -1.72
C TYR A 152 1.83 -10.07 -2.86
N MET A 153 1.03 -9.48 -3.73
CA MET A 153 1.50 -8.69 -4.88
C MET A 153 2.34 -7.48 -4.44
N GLY A 154 1.99 -6.84 -3.32
CA GLY A 154 2.80 -5.73 -2.77
C GLY A 154 4.13 -6.18 -2.14
N ILE A 155 4.31 -7.48 -1.86
CA ILE A 155 5.58 -8.04 -1.36
C ILE A 155 6.42 -8.56 -2.52
N SER A 156 5.79 -9.21 -3.50
CA SER A 156 6.43 -9.87 -4.62
C SER A 156 5.87 -9.35 -5.94
N GLU A 157 6.26 -8.13 -6.29
CA GLU A 157 5.80 -7.43 -7.49
C GLU A 157 6.34 -8.08 -8.78
N LEU A 158 5.45 -8.27 -9.76
CA LEU A 158 5.80 -8.63 -11.14
C LEU A 158 5.52 -7.45 -12.08
N PRO A 159 6.19 -7.37 -13.24
CA PRO A 159 6.04 -6.24 -14.18
C PRO A 159 4.60 -5.98 -14.62
N SER A 160 3.81 -7.04 -14.79
CA SER A 160 2.38 -6.95 -15.10
C SER A 160 1.54 -7.79 -14.14
N ILE A 161 0.29 -7.36 -13.91
CA ILE A 161 -0.72 -8.15 -13.18
C ILE A 161 -0.95 -9.50 -13.88
N ASP A 162 -0.86 -9.57 -15.21
CA ASP A 162 -1.09 -10.83 -15.93
C ASP A 162 0.02 -11.86 -15.73
N ASP A 163 1.23 -11.42 -15.40
CA ASP A 163 2.37 -12.31 -15.22
C ASP A 163 2.16 -13.30 -14.08
N TYR A 164 1.39 -12.94 -13.05
CA TYR A 164 1.08 -13.86 -11.94
C TYR A 164 0.33 -15.12 -12.41
N TRP A 165 -0.39 -15.05 -13.54
CA TRP A 165 -1.15 -16.17 -14.11
C TRP A 165 -0.58 -16.73 -15.42
N ALA A 166 0.37 -16.04 -16.05
CA ALA A 166 1.02 -16.47 -17.29
C ALA A 166 1.79 -17.78 -17.09
N MET A 167 1.97 -18.59 -18.15
CA MET A 167 2.55 -19.94 -17.99
C MET A 167 4.00 -19.90 -17.49
N ASP A 168 4.83 -19.02 -18.05
CA ASP A 168 6.27 -18.98 -17.77
C ASP A 168 6.60 -18.30 -16.44
N THR A 169 5.76 -17.36 -16.00
CA THR A 169 5.93 -16.54 -14.79
C THR A 169 4.91 -16.88 -13.70
N ARG A 170 4.15 -17.97 -13.87
CA ARG A 170 3.05 -18.37 -12.99
C ARG A 170 3.48 -18.35 -11.54
N VAL A 171 2.71 -17.67 -10.69
CA VAL A 171 2.86 -17.70 -9.24
C VAL A 171 1.75 -18.57 -8.66
N PRO A 172 2.00 -19.83 -8.28
CA PRO A 172 0.96 -20.74 -7.80
C PRO A 172 0.20 -20.22 -6.58
N GLN A 173 0.87 -19.46 -5.71
CA GLN A 173 0.30 -18.85 -4.49
C GLN A 173 -0.79 -17.82 -4.81
N VAL A 174 -0.76 -17.21 -5.99
CA VAL A 174 -1.79 -16.28 -6.46
C VAL A 174 -2.75 -17.02 -7.40
N ALA A 175 -2.20 -17.67 -8.42
CA ALA A 175 -2.97 -18.19 -9.53
C ALA A 175 -3.83 -19.42 -9.20
N ASN A 176 -3.59 -20.08 -8.08
CA ASN A 176 -4.44 -21.17 -7.58
C ASN A 176 -5.55 -20.70 -6.65
N LEU A 177 -5.44 -19.48 -6.09
CA LEU A 177 -6.45 -18.92 -5.18
C LEU A 177 -7.61 -18.28 -5.95
N MET A 178 -7.32 -17.58 -7.04
CA MET A 178 -8.31 -16.88 -7.85
C MET A 178 -7.88 -16.86 -9.31
N SER A 179 -8.81 -16.94 -10.26
CA SER A 179 -8.48 -16.80 -11.69
C SER A 179 -8.16 -15.34 -12.04
N SER A 180 -7.28 -15.10 -13.04
CA SER A 180 -6.96 -13.74 -13.52
C SER A 180 -8.23 -12.95 -13.87
N LYS A 181 -9.16 -13.59 -14.59
CA LYS A 181 -10.44 -12.97 -14.97
C LYS A 181 -11.26 -12.54 -13.74
N ARG A 182 -11.34 -13.39 -12.71
CA ARG A 182 -12.08 -13.08 -11.48
C ARG A 182 -11.38 -11.97 -10.68
N PHE A 183 -10.06 -12.03 -10.55
CA PHE A 183 -9.28 -11.00 -9.87
C PHE A 183 -9.45 -9.63 -10.52
N LYS A 184 -9.32 -9.55 -11.85
CA LYS A 184 -9.53 -8.29 -12.60
C LYS A 184 -10.95 -7.75 -12.46
N LEU A 185 -11.95 -8.64 -12.43
CA LEU A 185 -13.34 -8.24 -12.21
C LEU A 185 -13.54 -7.69 -10.79
N MET A 186 -13.01 -8.36 -9.76
CA MET A 186 -13.05 -7.86 -8.38
C MET A 186 -12.30 -6.53 -8.23
N LYS A 187 -11.12 -6.38 -8.85
CA LYS A 187 -10.35 -5.12 -8.85
C LYS A 187 -11.16 -3.95 -9.41
N ARG A 188 -12.06 -4.19 -10.38
CA ARG A 188 -12.93 -3.16 -10.96
C ARG A 188 -14.15 -2.82 -10.10
N LEU A 189 -14.65 -3.80 -9.34
CA LEU A 189 -15.90 -3.68 -8.59
C LEU A 189 -15.73 -3.43 -7.10
N VAL A 190 -14.51 -3.62 -6.55
CA VAL A 190 -14.26 -3.45 -5.12
C VAL A 190 -14.68 -2.04 -4.67
N HIS A 191 -15.50 -2.00 -3.62
CA HIS A 191 -16.12 -0.77 -3.18
C HIS A 191 -16.28 -0.75 -1.66
N PHE A 192 -16.33 0.45 -1.06
CA PHE A 192 -16.25 0.61 0.39
C PHE A 192 -17.33 1.51 1.00
N ASN A 193 -18.20 2.12 0.20
CA ASN A 193 -19.29 2.97 0.69
C ASN A 193 -20.46 3.00 -0.29
N ASP A 194 -21.64 3.44 0.12
CA ASP A 194 -22.80 3.46 -0.76
C ASP A 194 -22.82 4.74 -1.62
N ASN A 195 -22.70 4.60 -2.96
CA ASN A 195 -22.68 5.75 -3.88
C ASN A 195 -23.95 6.62 -3.80
N THR A 196 -25.09 6.06 -3.39
CA THR A 196 -26.34 6.84 -3.26
C THR A 196 -26.28 7.91 -2.17
N GLN A 197 -25.29 7.81 -1.27
CA GLN A 197 -25.06 8.74 -0.17
C GLN A 197 -24.01 9.81 -0.49
N ILE A 198 -23.44 9.81 -1.70
CA ILE A 198 -22.50 10.85 -2.16
C ILE A 198 -23.17 12.23 -2.26
N PRO A 199 -24.40 12.39 -2.79
CA PRO A 199 -24.98 13.72 -2.98
C PRO A 199 -25.05 14.51 -1.67
N GLY A 200 -24.42 15.68 -1.64
CA GLY A 200 -24.41 16.58 -0.47
C GLY A 200 -23.25 16.38 0.50
N THR A 201 -22.33 15.44 0.24
CA THR A 201 -21.12 15.29 1.06
C THR A 201 -20.08 16.36 0.72
N ILE A 202 -19.42 16.90 1.75
CA ILE A 202 -18.20 17.73 1.62
C ILE A 202 -16.93 16.89 1.60
N ASP A 203 -17.02 15.61 1.97
CA ASP A 203 -15.90 14.69 2.05
C ASP A 203 -15.52 14.20 0.65
N ARG A 204 -14.37 14.65 0.15
CA ARG A 204 -13.86 14.31 -1.18
C ARG A 204 -13.32 12.87 -1.24
N PHE A 205 -13.12 12.22 -0.09
CA PHE A 205 -12.70 10.82 0.02
C PHE A 205 -13.85 9.89 0.48
N PHE A 206 -15.10 10.33 0.33
CA PHE A 206 -16.29 9.60 0.77
C PHE A 206 -16.28 8.10 0.42
N LYS A 207 -15.86 7.74 -0.80
CA LYS A 207 -15.82 6.36 -1.29
C LYS A 207 -14.91 5.44 -0.49
N ILE A 208 -13.86 5.96 0.14
CA ILE A 208 -12.90 5.16 0.95
C ILE A 208 -13.02 5.43 2.46
N GLN A 209 -13.83 6.41 2.85
CA GLN A 209 -13.92 6.90 4.22
C GLN A 209 -14.26 5.81 5.26
N PRO A 210 -15.17 4.84 4.98
CA PRO A 210 -15.44 3.76 5.92
C PRO A 210 -14.21 2.87 6.17
N LEU A 211 -13.52 2.46 5.10
CA LEU A 211 -12.29 1.65 5.20
C LEU A 211 -11.20 2.40 5.97
N PHE A 212 -11.00 3.67 5.64
CA PHE A 212 -10.02 4.52 6.31
C PHE A 212 -10.33 4.67 7.82
N SER A 213 -11.61 4.77 8.17
CA SER A 213 -12.07 4.84 9.56
C SER A 213 -11.83 3.53 10.33
N PHE A 214 -12.07 2.37 9.70
CA PHE A 214 -11.76 1.07 10.30
C PHE A 214 -10.26 0.94 10.58
N LEU A 215 -9.42 1.26 9.60
CA LEU A 215 -7.96 1.19 9.74
C LEU A 215 -7.44 2.14 10.82
N ASN A 216 -7.88 3.41 10.81
CA ASN A 216 -7.49 4.37 11.84
C ASN A 216 -7.93 3.93 13.24
N THR A 217 -9.12 3.35 13.39
CA THR A 217 -9.57 2.82 14.68
C THR A 217 -8.66 1.69 15.16
N ALA A 218 -8.30 0.76 14.27
CA ALA A 218 -7.40 -0.33 14.60
C ALA A 218 -5.99 0.18 14.94
N PHE A 219 -5.44 1.12 14.16
CA PHE A 219 -4.10 1.68 14.37
C PHE A 219 -3.99 2.49 15.67
N LYS A 220 -5.05 3.20 16.05
CA LYS A 220 -5.11 3.93 17.34
C LYS A 220 -5.13 3.01 18.56
N SER A 221 -5.63 1.78 18.38
CA SER A 221 -5.72 0.79 19.46
C SER A 221 -4.39 0.12 19.78
N GLU A 222 -3.41 0.23 18.87
CA GLU A 222 -2.08 -0.32 19.08
C GLU A 222 -1.31 0.43 20.19
N PRO A 223 -0.46 -0.27 20.95
CA PRO A 223 0.35 0.34 22.00
C PRO A 223 1.23 1.47 21.47
N GLN A 224 1.12 2.65 22.07
CA GLN A 224 1.83 3.85 21.61
C GLN A 224 3.03 4.17 22.50
N THR A 225 4.12 4.65 21.89
CA THR A 225 5.28 5.17 22.63
C THR A 225 5.13 6.67 22.90
N PRO A 226 5.65 7.22 24.01
CA PRO A 226 5.56 8.65 24.30
C PRO A 226 6.21 9.57 23.26
N LYS A 227 7.24 9.08 22.58
CA LYS A 227 7.90 9.79 21.49
C LYS A 227 7.15 9.51 20.20
N GLN A 228 6.60 10.55 19.60
CA GLN A 228 5.83 10.46 18.36
C GLN A 228 6.28 11.56 17.39
N SER A 229 6.17 11.27 16.10
CA SER A 229 6.41 12.24 15.03
C SER A 229 5.20 12.31 14.12
N VAL A 230 4.88 13.51 13.65
CA VAL A 230 3.89 13.73 12.59
C VAL A 230 4.64 14.12 11.33
N ASN A 231 4.32 13.47 10.21
CA ASN A 231 4.95 13.78 8.93
C ASN A 231 3.98 13.58 7.77
N GLU A 232 4.36 14.11 6.62
CA GLU A 232 3.65 13.96 5.35
C GLU A 232 4.07 12.66 4.65
N VAL A 233 3.08 11.84 4.32
CA VAL A 233 3.21 10.63 3.51
C VAL A 233 2.56 10.87 2.15
N MET A 234 3.16 10.30 1.11
CA MET A 234 2.63 10.34 -0.24
C MET A 234 2.25 8.92 -0.66
N VAL A 235 1.02 8.72 -1.09
CA VAL A 235 0.59 7.49 -1.78
C VAL A 235 0.65 7.78 -3.27
N ALA A 236 1.62 7.17 -3.96
CA ALA A 236 1.87 7.41 -5.37
C ALA A 236 0.60 7.17 -6.20
N TYR A 237 0.31 8.11 -7.09
CA TYR A 237 -0.79 7.98 -8.06
C TYR A 237 -0.51 8.89 -9.25
N GLU A 238 -0.28 8.29 -10.41
CA GLU A 238 0.07 9.01 -11.65
C GLU A 238 -1.15 9.30 -12.53
N GLY A 239 -2.28 8.62 -12.29
CA GLY A 239 -3.51 8.80 -13.03
C GLY A 239 -4.11 10.21 -12.88
N LYS A 240 -4.94 10.63 -13.84
CA LYS A 240 -5.49 12.00 -13.91
C LYS A 240 -6.91 12.14 -13.33
N THR A 241 -7.60 11.02 -13.13
CA THR A 241 -9.02 10.96 -12.70
C THR A 241 -9.27 11.64 -11.35
N ALA A 242 -8.28 11.69 -10.47
CA ALA A 242 -8.42 12.32 -9.15
C ALA A 242 -8.41 13.86 -9.18
N GLY A 243 -8.14 14.49 -10.32
CA GLY A 243 -8.08 15.96 -10.44
C GLY A 243 -7.23 16.61 -9.36
N ASN A 244 -7.79 17.60 -8.67
CA ASN A 244 -7.11 18.38 -7.62
C ASN A 244 -6.97 17.66 -6.26
N LEU A 245 -7.47 16.41 -6.13
CA LEU A 245 -7.15 15.56 -4.96
C LEU A 245 -5.72 15.03 -5.03
N ARG A 246 -5.19 14.85 -6.25
CA ARG A 246 -3.80 14.51 -6.48
C ARG A 246 -2.93 15.75 -6.24
N GLN A 247 -1.85 15.59 -5.49
CA GLN A 247 -0.92 16.66 -5.13
C GLN A 247 0.43 16.41 -5.78
N TYR A 248 1.13 17.50 -6.10
CA TYR A 248 2.53 17.46 -6.53
C TYR A 248 3.45 17.93 -5.41
N ILE A 249 4.42 17.10 -5.00
CA ILE A 249 5.46 17.49 -4.03
C ILE A 249 6.84 17.25 -4.64
N LYS A 250 7.50 18.35 -5.04
CA LYS A 250 8.78 18.34 -5.77
C LYS A 250 9.88 17.51 -5.11
N ASN A 251 9.91 17.48 -3.78
CA ASN A 251 10.99 16.89 -2.98
C ASN A 251 10.72 15.44 -2.53
N LYS A 252 9.61 14.83 -2.94
CA LYS A 252 9.31 13.42 -2.67
C LYS A 252 9.79 12.54 -3.85
N PRO A 253 10.19 11.28 -3.60
CA PRO A 253 10.53 10.34 -4.66
C PRO A 253 9.37 10.19 -5.65
N ASP A 254 8.19 9.88 -5.11
CA ASP A 254 6.92 9.93 -5.82
C ASP A 254 6.37 11.35 -5.74
N LYS A 255 6.52 12.09 -6.82
CA LYS A 255 6.14 13.50 -6.84
C LYS A 255 4.63 13.70 -6.95
N TRP A 256 3.93 12.77 -7.57
CA TRP A 256 2.48 12.83 -7.79
C TRP A 256 1.77 11.76 -6.95
N GLY A 257 0.76 12.16 -6.19
CA GLY A 257 -0.01 11.21 -5.40
C GLY A 257 -1.05 11.82 -4.47
N PHE A 258 -1.62 10.99 -3.62
CA PHE A 258 -2.47 11.43 -2.53
C PHE A 258 -1.60 11.75 -1.31
N LYS A 259 -1.73 12.98 -0.81
CA LYS A 259 -1.04 13.43 0.39
C LYS A 259 -1.81 13.01 1.64
N LEU A 260 -1.10 12.48 2.63
CA LEU A 260 -1.62 12.15 3.95
C LEU A 260 -0.71 12.75 5.02
N PHE A 261 -1.27 13.09 6.17
CA PHE A 261 -0.51 13.31 7.39
C PHE A 261 -0.59 12.05 8.24
N ALA A 262 0.56 11.50 8.62
CA ALA A 262 0.65 10.32 9.45
C ALA A 262 1.36 10.64 10.77
N ARG A 263 0.82 10.16 11.88
CA ARG A 263 1.45 10.19 13.19
C ARG A 263 1.99 8.80 13.51
N ALA A 264 3.28 8.72 13.77
CA ALA A 264 3.97 7.47 14.04
C ALA A 264 4.79 7.50 15.33
N SER A 265 4.97 6.34 15.94
CA SER A 265 5.88 6.08 17.06
C SER A 265 7.32 5.83 16.59
N VAL A 266 8.25 5.73 17.56
CA VAL A 266 9.69 5.57 17.28
C VAL A 266 10.03 4.25 16.58
N ASP A 267 9.21 3.22 16.78
CA ASP A 267 9.32 1.93 16.09
C ASP A 267 8.81 1.97 14.63
N GLY A 268 8.33 3.12 14.17
CA GLY A 268 7.82 3.33 12.82
C GLY A 268 6.36 2.95 12.63
N PHE A 269 5.65 2.51 13.68
CA PHE A 269 4.23 2.18 13.58
C PHE A 269 3.38 3.45 13.41
N ILE A 270 2.48 3.46 12.42
CA ILE A 270 1.57 4.58 12.18
C ILE A 270 0.30 4.39 13.02
N HIS A 271 0.06 5.30 13.95
CA HIS A 271 -1.09 5.24 14.86
C HIS A 271 -2.28 6.08 14.42
N ASP A 272 -2.07 7.09 13.58
CA ASP A 272 -3.15 7.95 13.09
C ASP A 272 -2.80 8.50 11.72
N MET A 273 -3.80 8.62 10.85
CA MET A 273 -3.66 9.14 9.51
C MET A 273 -4.81 10.06 9.16
N VAL A 274 -4.51 11.12 8.41
CA VAL A 274 -5.50 12.06 7.89
C VAL A 274 -5.22 12.32 6.42
N LEU A 275 -6.25 12.15 5.58
CA LEU A 275 -6.18 12.43 4.15
C LEU A 275 -6.24 13.95 3.89
N TYR A 276 -5.34 14.46 3.06
CA TYR A 276 -5.34 15.88 2.70
C TYR A 276 -6.45 16.17 1.69
N GLN A 277 -7.46 16.94 2.11
CA GLN A 277 -8.60 17.31 1.28
C GLN A 277 -8.53 18.74 0.72
N GLY A 278 -7.34 19.36 0.62
CA GLY A 278 -7.25 20.72 0.10
C GLY A 278 -8.00 21.72 0.99
N LYS A 279 -8.70 22.68 0.37
CA LYS A 279 -9.42 23.77 1.06
C LYS A 279 -10.50 23.23 2.04
N THR A 280 -11.13 22.09 1.76
CA THR A 280 -12.22 21.53 2.58
C THR A 280 -11.73 20.65 3.74
N MET A 281 -10.42 20.46 3.92
CA MET A 281 -9.87 19.55 4.95
C MET A 281 -10.34 19.90 6.36
N LEU A 282 -10.24 21.16 6.75
CA LEU A 282 -10.54 21.57 8.13
C LEU A 282 -12.05 21.48 8.42
N GLU A 283 -12.87 21.86 7.45
CA GLU A 283 -14.33 21.73 7.53
C GLU A 283 -14.77 20.26 7.60
N ALA A 284 -14.19 19.39 6.76
CA ALA A 284 -14.45 17.94 6.77
C ALA A 284 -14.07 17.27 8.09
N HIS A 285 -13.14 17.85 8.86
CA HIS A 285 -12.75 17.38 10.19
C HIS A 285 -13.39 18.16 11.34
N GLY A 286 -14.38 19.02 11.06
CA GLY A 286 -15.12 19.78 12.07
C GLY A 286 -14.25 20.79 12.82
N VAL A 287 -13.14 21.24 12.23
CA VAL A 287 -12.24 22.24 12.80
C VAL A 287 -12.64 23.61 12.25
N PRO A 288 -13.29 24.47 13.05
CA PRO A 288 -13.67 25.80 12.60
C PRO A 288 -12.43 26.65 12.40
N LEU A 289 -12.35 27.30 11.24
CA LEU A 289 -11.33 28.31 10.96
C LEU A 289 -11.68 29.63 11.64
N THR A 290 -10.68 30.27 12.23
CA THR A 290 -10.82 31.65 12.70
C THR A 290 -11.07 32.60 11.52
N PRO A 291 -11.71 33.77 11.73
CA PRO A 291 -11.91 34.76 10.67
C PRO A 291 -10.61 35.15 9.94
N GLU A 292 -9.51 35.24 10.68
CA GLU A 292 -8.16 35.54 10.16
C GLU A 292 -7.65 34.43 9.23
N GLN A 293 -7.85 33.15 9.60
CA GLN A 293 -7.45 32.01 8.77
C GLN A 293 -8.29 31.87 7.51
N ASN A 294 -9.59 32.19 7.59
CA ASN A 294 -10.45 32.24 6.40
C ASN A 294 -9.99 33.31 5.41
N ALA A 295 -9.53 34.47 5.90
CA ALA A 295 -9.01 35.53 5.04
C ALA A 295 -7.71 35.16 4.31
N MET A 296 -6.88 34.27 4.88
CA MET A 296 -5.64 33.81 4.25
C MET A 296 -5.87 32.82 3.09
N GLY A 297 -6.96 32.05 3.11
CA GLY A 297 -7.28 31.02 2.11
C GLY A 297 -7.77 31.53 0.75
N ALA A 298 -8.07 32.83 0.64
CA ALA A 298 -8.55 33.48 -0.59
C ALA A 298 -7.42 33.89 -1.56
N THR A 299 -6.15 33.60 -1.22
CA THR A 299 -4.98 33.99 -2.02
C THR A 299 -4.21 32.78 -2.55
N SER A 300 -4.87 31.91 -3.31
CA SER A 300 -4.20 30.90 -4.17
C SER A 300 -5.15 30.36 -5.21
#